data_AF-A0A9D4I4E9-F1
#
_entry.id   AF-A0A9D4I4E9-F1
#
_cell.length_a   1.000
_cell.length_b   1.000
_cell.length_c   1.000
_cell.angle_alpha   90.00
_cell.angle_beta   90.00
_cell.angle_gamma   90.00
#
_symmetry.space_group_name_H-M   'P 1'
#
loop_
_entity.id
_entity.type
_entity.pdbx_description
1 polymer ?
#
loop_
_entity_poly.entity_id
_entity_poly.type
_entity_poly.pdbx_seq_one_letter_code
_entity_poly.pdbx_strand_id
1 'polypeptide(L)' 'MPRDSDECRISVICCLPDEQILVADLNNKKVKLLDQQYQMVSHCSVTTKPWDMCQITPRPVFTNNSLAILRLENKENS' A
#
# COMPACT_ATOMS: atom_id res chain seq x y z
N MET A 1 -12.84 7.84 -12.61
CA MET A 1 -12.10 7.02 -11.62
C MET A 1 -12.76 5.65 -11.57
N PRO A 2 -12.04 4.52 -11.72
CA PRO A 2 -12.67 3.22 -11.52
C PRO A 2 -13.09 3.11 -10.05
N ARG A 3 -14.39 2.96 -9.84
CA ARG A 3 -14.97 2.70 -8.51
C ARG A 3 -14.37 1.40 -7.98
N ASP A 4 -14.09 1.36 -6.68
CA ASP A 4 -13.70 0.11 -6.04
C ASP A 4 -14.81 -0.93 -6.23
N SER A 5 -14.44 -2.20 -6.28
CA SER A 5 -15.41 -3.28 -6.11
C SER A 5 -16.00 -3.25 -4.71
N ASP A 6 -17.21 -3.79 -4.57
CA ASP A 6 -17.87 -3.94 -3.27
C ASP A 6 -17.08 -4.84 -2.31
N GLU A 7 -16.16 -5.65 -2.84
CA GLU A 7 -15.24 -6.47 -2.05
C GLU A 7 -13.87 -5.81 -1.91
N CYS A 8 -13.47 -5.54 -0.66
CA CYS A 8 -12.11 -5.17 -0.30
C CYS A 8 -11.42 -6.34 0.39
N ARG A 9 -10.17 -6.65 0.01
CA ARG A 9 -9.33 -7.62 0.73
C ARG A 9 -8.03 -6.95 1.12
N ILE A 10 -7.92 -6.58 2.39
CA ILE A 10 -6.72 -5.91 2.90
C ILE A 10 -5.64 -6.97 3.19
N SER A 11 -4.47 -6.84 2.55
CA SER A 11 -3.31 -7.71 2.80
C SER A 11 -2.37 -7.14 3.85
N VAL A 12 -2.12 -5.84 3.79
CA VAL A 12 -1.13 -5.16 4.63
C VAL A 12 -1.66 -3.82 5.09
N ILE A 13 -1.31 -3.49 6.33
CA ILE A 13 -1.51 -2.18 6.97
C ILE A 13 -0.15 -1.72 7.47
N CYS A 14 0.23 -0.48 7.16
CA CYS A 14 1.47 0.14 7.61
C CYS A 14 1.17 1.53 8.18
N CYS A 15 1.59 1.79 9.42
CA CYS A 15 1.50 3.12 10.02
C CYS A 15 2.73 3.93 9.66
N LEU A 16 2.52 5.14 9.16
CA LEU A 16 3.57 6.11 8.86
C LEU A 16 3.90 6.95 10.12
N PRO A 17 5.10 7.56 10.19
CA PRO A 17 5.53 8.37 11.34
C PRO A 17 4.68 9.61 11.62
N ASP A 18 3.95 10.11 10.63
CA ASP A 18 3.00 11.22 10.74
C ASP A 18 1.58 10.76 11.07
N GLU A 19 1.46 9.53 11.59
CA GLU A 19 0.21 8.89 12.03
C GLU A 19 -0.79 8.61 10.90
N GLN A 20 -0.38 8.77 9.64
CA GLN A 20 -1.14 8.29 8.50
C GLN A 20 -1.04 6.77 8.36
N ILE A 21 -2.02 6.18 7.68
CA ILE A 21 -2.14 4.72 7.55
C ILE A 21 -2.14 4.36 6.07
N LEU A 22 -1.23 3.48 5.66
CA LEU A 22 -1.25 2.87 4.34
C LEU A 22 -1.94 1.50 4.42
N VAL A 23 -2.87 1.24 3.49
CA VAL A 23 -3.51 -0.05 3.34
C VAL A 23 -3.36 -0.57 1.92
N ALA A 24 -2.99 -1.85 1.79
CA ALA A 24 -2.94 -2.55 0.51
C ALA A 24 -4.27 -3.27 0.28
N ASP A 25 -5.00 -2.85 -0.75
CA ASP A 25 -6.23 -3.49 -1.19
C ASP A 25 -5.95 -4.43 -2.37
N LEU A 26 -5.92 -5.73 -2.08
CA LEU A 26 -5.58 -6.78 -3.03
C LEU A 26 -6.54 -6.84 -4.21
N ASN A 27 -7.85 -6.79 -3.93
CA ASN A 27 -8.86 -7.01 -4.94
C ASN A 27 -8.97 -5.80 -5.86
N ASN A 28 -8.86 -4.60 -5.30
CA ASN A 28 -8.87 -3.36 -6.10
C ASN A 28 -7.52 -3.01 -6.71
N LYS A 29 -6.45 -3.76 -6.39
CA LYS A 29 -5.07 -3.48 -6.81
C LYS A 29 -4.69 -2.01 -6.54
N LYS A 30 -4.95 -1.57 -5.31
CA LYS A 30 -4.68 -0.19 -4.87
C LYS A 30 -3.90 -0.20 -3.58
N VAL A 31 -3.08 0.83 -3.41
CA VAL A 31 -2.62 1.23 -2.08
C VAL A 31 -3.34 2.52 -1.74
N LYS A 32 -3.99 2.55 -0.57
CA LYS A 32 -4.77 3.71 -0.11
C LYS A 32 -4.06 4.30 1.11
N LEU A 33 -4.05 5.62 1.17
CA LEU A 33 -3.60 6.40 2.31
C LEU A 33 -4.83 6.87 3.07
N LEU A 34 -4.90 6.53 4.34
CA LEU A 34 -5.94 6.93 5.26
C LEU A 34 -5.37 7.92 6.28
N ASP A 35 -6.21 8.85 6.72
CA ASP A 35 -5.92 9.69 7.89
C ASP A 35 -6.19 8.93 9.20
N GLN A 36 -5.97 9.62 10.33
CA GLN A 36 -6.22 9.10 11.68
C GLN A 36 -7.70 8.79 11.96
N GLN A 37 -8.62 9.34 11.16
CA GLN A 37 -10.05 9.07 11.23
C GLN A 37 -10.47 7.97 10.24
N TYR A 38 -9.50 7.24 9.68
CA TYR A 38 -9.66 6.16 8.71
C TYR A 38 -10.35 6.60 7.41
N GLN A 39 -10.34 7.90 7.09
CA GLN A 39 -10.87 8.41 5.84
C GLN A 39 -9.79 8.33 4.76
N MET A 40 -10.17 7.93 3.55
CA MET A 40 -9.24 7.85 2.43
C MET A 40 -8.87 9.25 1.93
N VAL A 41 -7.61 9.62 2.09
CA VAL A 41 -7.06 10.91 1.67
C VAL A 41 -6.47 10.82 0.26
N SER A 42 -5.85 9.68 -0.06
CA SER A 42 -5.23 9.44 -1.37
C SER A 42 -5.17 7.96 -1.70
N HIS A 43 -4.93 7.65 -2.96
CA HIS A 43 -4.65 6.28 -3.40
C HIS A 43 -3.78 6.26 -4.64
N CYS A 44 -3.07 5.15 -4.86
CA CYS A 44 -2.45 4.83 -6.14
C CYS A 44 -2.90 3.45 -6.61
N SER A 45 -2.97 3.26 -7.93
CA SER A 45 -3.24 1.95 -8.51
C SER A 45 -1.92 1.24 -8.75
N VAL A 46 -1.90 -0.06 -8.48
CA VAL A 46 -0.78 -0.94 -8.80
C VAL A 46 -1.20 -1.92 -9.89
N THR A 47 -0.25 -2.37 -10.69
CA THR A 47 -0.53 -3.26 -11.83
C THR A 47 -0.82 -4.70 -11.37
N THR A 48 -0.32 -5.07 -10.19
CA THR A 48 -0.43 -6.41 -9.60
C THR A 48 -1.05 -6.34 -8.20
N LYS A 49 -1.35 -7.52 -7.65
CA LYS A 49 -1.85 -7.66 -6.28
C LYS A 49 -0.76 -7.26 -5.27
N PRO A 50 -0.96 -6.22 -4.43
CA PRO A 50 0.00 -5.81 -3.41
C PRO A 50 -0.05 -6.78 -2.22
N TRP A 51 0.75 -7.85 -2.27
CA TRP A 51 0.76 -8.88 -1.24
C TRP A 51 1.48 -8.43 0.04
N ASP A 52 2.52 -7.62 -0.11
CA ASP A 52 3.31 -7.11 1.00
C ASP A 52 3.71 -5.65 0.76
N MET A 53 3.97 -4.91 1.83
CA MET A 53 4.45 -3.53 1.78
C MET A 53 5.41 -3.25 2.93
N CYS A 54 6.46 -2.49 2.64
CA CYS A 54 7.38 -2.03 3.67
C CYS A 54 7.65 -0.54 3.47
N GLN A 55 7.63 0.22 4.56
CA GLN A 55 8.07 1.61 4.53
C GLN A 55 9.59 1.65 4.36
N ILE A 56 10.06 2.32 3.30
CA ILE A 56 11.48 2.64 3.17
C ILE A 56 11.67 4.06 3.67
N THR A 57 12.27 4.20 4.85
CA THR A 57 12.74 5.50 5.32
C THR A 57 13.99 5.86 4.53
N PRO A 58 13.97 6.90 3.67
CA PRO A 58 15.18 7.33 2.98
C PRO A 58 16.22 7.79 4.01
N ARG A 59 17.51 7.56 3.70
CA ARG A 59 18.60 8.23 4.43
C ARG A 59 18.41 9.75 4.29
N PRO A 60 18.77 10.56 5.31
CA PRO A 60 18.48 12.01 5.38
C PRO A 60 18.99 12.89 4.22
N VAL A 61 19.71 12.31 3.25
CA VAL A 61 20.12 13.00 2.01
C VAL A 61 18.99 13.02 0.97
N PHE A 62 17.96 12.17 1.11
CA PHE A 62 16.78 12.14 0.24
C PHE A 62 15.55 12.50 1.09
N THR A 63 15.00 13.70 0.89
CA THR A 63 13.87 14.23 1.66
C THR A 63 12.51 13.65 1.27
N ASN A 64 12.47 12.63 0.40
CA ASN A 64 11.22 12.03 -0.09
C ASN A 64 11.04 10.63 0.48
N ASN A 65 10.13 10.51 1.47
CA ASN A 65 9.64 9.22 1.95
C ASN A 65 9.13 8.42 0.74
N SER A 66 9.75 7.28 0.49
CA SER A 66 9.42 6.42 -0.66
C SER A 66 8.78 5.14 -0.13
N LEU A 67 7.64 4.74 -0.69
CA LEU A 67 7.01 3.46 -0.39
C LEU A 67 7.54 2.39 -1.33
N ALA A 68 8.03 1.27 -0.79
CA ALA A 68 8.29 0.09 -1.59
C ALA A 68 7.21 -0.97 -1.37
N ILE A 69 6.63 -1.39 -2.48
CA ILE A 69 5.68 -2.49 -2.52
C ILE A 69 6.48 -3.73 -2.90
N LEU A 70 6.67 -4.64 -1.96
CA LEU A 70 7.44 -5.86 -2.17
C LEU A 70 6.53 -6.91 -2.78
N ARG A 71 6.96 -7.46 -3.92
CA ARG A 71 6.33 -8.62 -4.53
C ARG A 71 7.12 -9.85 -4.11
N LEU A 72 6.57 -10.66 -3.21
CA LEU A 72 7.04 -12.01 -3.00
C LEU A 72 6.39 -12.90 -4.07
N GLU A 73 7.16 -13.27 -5.09
CA GLU A 73 6.79 -14.38 -5.97
C GLU A 73 7.23 -15.67 -5.30
N ASN A 74 6.29 -16.45 -4.75
CA ASN A 74 6.59 -17.84 -4.48
C ASN A 74 6.79 -18.54 -5.82
N LYS A 75 8.04 -18.87 -6.16
CA LYS A 75 8.31 -19.92 -7.14
C LYS A 75 7.90 -21.24 -6.53
N GLU A 76 6.64 -21.61 -6.66
CA GLU A 76 6.27 -23.02 -6.52
C GLU A 76 6.84 -23.75 -7.75
N ASN A 77 7.86 -24.59 -7.50
CA ASN A 77 8.48 -25.44 -8.52
C ASN A 77 7.39 -26.32 -9.16
N SER A 78 7.19 -26.15 -10.46
CA SER A 78 6.48 -27.10 -11.32
C SER A 78 7.43 -28.18 -11.81
#